data_AF-A0A2S7KXH4-F1
#
_entry.id   AF-A0A2S7KXH4-F1
#
_cell.length_a   1.000
_cell.length_b   1.000
_cell.length_c   1.000
_cell.angle_alpha   90.00
_cell.angle_beta   90.00
_cell.angle_gamma   90.00
#
_symmetry.space_group_name_H-M   'P 1'
#
loop_
_entity.id
_entity.type
_entity.pdbx_description
1 polymer ?
#
loop_
_entity_poly.entity_id
_entity_poly.type
_entity_poly.pdbx_seq_one_letter_code
_entity_poly.pdbx_strand_id
1 'polypeptide(L)'
;MEFKHVKIYNNIVRNTLRESIQIANMAEDVEVYNNTLLNTGLANINYQTSILQIGDNSVVNVFNNILIETPLTSIAVYGKGDCTFTNNYLASNLGVFVDNRSITDSIAQMNINQNYFSTINGNQIIKNYNEINYVTVQNNFYNTDITFF
;
A
#
# COMPACT_ATOMS: atom_id res chain seq x y z
N MET A 1 -16.56 12.45 9.35
CA MET A 1 -17.44 11.49 8.64
C MET A 1 -16.59 10.27 8.36
N GLU A 2 -17.10 9.08 8.63
CA GLU A 2 -16.41 7.81 8.42
C GLU A 2 -17.17 6.98 7.39
N PHE A 3 -16.44 6.16 6.63
CA PHE A 3 -16.97 5.20 5.68
C PHE A 3 -16.72 3.78 6.22
N LYS A 4 -17.66 2.87 5.98
CA LYS A 4 -17.63 1.50 6.46
C LYS A 4 -18.11 0.53 5.39
N HIS A 5 -17.68 -0.72 5.46
CA HIS A 5 -18.12 -1.80 4.56
C HIS A 5 -17.82 -1.51 3.08
N VAL A 6 -16.71 -0.83 2.81
CA VAL A 6 -16.31 -0.42 1.46
C VAL A 6 -15.53 -1.54 0.79
N LYS A 7 -15.91 -1.89 -0.43
CA LYS A 7 -15.18 -2.87 -1.25
C LYS A 7 -14.80 -2.25 -2.59
N ILE A 8 -13.53 -2.29 -2.94
CA ILE A 8 -13.00 -1.85 -4.24
C ILE A 8 -12.36 -3.06 -4.93
N TYR A 9 -13.03 -3.61 -5.93
CA TYR A 9 -12.60 -4.88 -6.50
C TYR A 9 -12.89 -5.05 -7.99
N ASN A 10 -12.11 -5.93 -8.64
CA ASN A 10 -12.20 -6.27 -10.06
C ASN A 10 -12.08 -5.06 -11.01
N ASN A 11 -11.33 -4.02 -10.62
CA ASN A 11 -11.10 -2.86 -11.47
C ASN A 11 -9.80 -3.00 -12.26
N ILE A 12 -9.78 -2.36 -13.44
CA ILE A 12 -8.55 -2.04 -14.16
C ILE A 12 -8.42 -0.52 -14.17
N VAL A 13 -7.41 0.00 -13.49
CA VAL A 13 -7.10 1.44 -13.46
C VAL A 13 -5.72 1.63 -14.07
N ARG A 14 -5.60 2.58 -15.00
CA ARG A 14 -4.33 2.82 -15.68
C ARG A 14 -4.12 4.29 -16.03
N ASN A 15 -2.85 4.69 -16.11
CA ASN A 15 -2.43 6.00 -16.62
C ASN A 15 -3.04 7.16 -15.83
N THR A 16 -3.03 7.06 -14.50
CA THR A 16 -3.53 8.12 -13.63
C THR A 16 -2.47 9.20 -13.44
N LEU A 17 -2.91 10.46 -13.37
CA LEU A 17 -2.01 11.57 -13.05
C LEU A 17 -1.46 11.47 -11.61
N ARG A 18 -2.26 10.90 -10.70
CA ARG A 18 -1.98 10.70 -9.26
C ARG A 18 -2.12 9.21 -8.92
N GLU A 19 -2.60 8.86 -7.73
CA GLU A 19 -2.86 7.48 -7.35
C GLU A 19 -3.93 6.80 -8.22
N SER A 20 -3.90 5.46 -8.26
CA SER A 20 -5.02 4.69 -8.78
C SER A 20 -6.17 4.62 -7.77
N ILE A 21 -5.84 4.34 -6.51
CA ILE A 21 -6.80 4.28 -5.41
C ILE A 21 -6.22 5.03 -4.22
N GLN A 22 -7.00 5.96 -3.68
CA GLN A 22 -6.76 6.56 -2.38
C GLN A 22 -7.99 6.36 -1.51
N ILE A 23 -7.79 5.83 -0.31
CA ILE A 23 -8.83 5.76 0.73
C ILE A 23 -8.46 6.65 1.90
N ALA A 24 -9.44 7.17 2.62
CA ALA A 24 -9.26 7.93 3.85
C ALA A 24 -10.55 7.88 4.69
N ASN A 25 -10.44 7.91 6.01
CA ASN A 25 -11.59 7.76 6.93
C ASN A 25 -12.45 6.51 6.66
N MET A 26 -11.85 5.43 6.14
CA MET A 26 -12.55 4.15 5.97
C MET A 26 -12.28 3.29 7.20
N ALA A 27 -13.13 3.44 8.20
CA ALA A 27 -12.80 3.07 9.58
C ALA A 27 -13.07 1.60 9.93
N GLU A 28 -13.81 0.87 9.09
CA GLU A 28 -14.31 -0.48 9.37
C GLU A 28 -14.65 -1.24 8.08
N ASP A 29 -14.33 -2.54 8.05
CA ASP A 29 -14.68 -3.50 6.98
C ASP A 29 -14.35 -3.01 5.57
N VAL A 30 -13.06 -2.75 5.32
CA VAL A 30 -12.60 -2.21 4.04
C VAL A 30 -11.77 -3.24 3.29
N GLU A 31 -12.14 -3.53 2.04
CA GLU A 31 -11.44 -4.50 1.21
C GLU A 31 -11.04 -3.89 -0.14
N VAL A 32 -9.79 -4.13 -0.56
CA VAL A 32 -9.30 -3.77 -1.90
C VAL A 32 -8.69 -5.00 -2.54
N TYR A 33 -9.38 -5.61 -3.52
CA TYR A 33 -8.95 -6.91 -4.03
C TYR A 33 -9.18 -7.17 -5.52
N ASN A 34 -8.38 -8.07 -6.09
CA ASN A 34 -8.48 -8.46 -7.51
C ASN A 34 -8.44 -7.27 -8.49
N ASN A 35 -7.75 -6.18 -8.15
CA ASN A 35 -7.59 -5.04 -9.04
C ASN A 35 -6.27 -5.15 -9.82
N THR A 36 -6.26 -4.59 -11.03
CA THR A 36 -5.04 -4.35 -11.83
C THR A 36 -4.82 -2.85 -11.95
N LEU A 37 -3.81 -2.33 -11.27
CA LEU A 37 -3.51 -0.91 -11.14
C LEU A 37 -2.14 -0.63 -11.78
N LEU A 38 -2.12 0.15 -12.86
CA LEU A 38 -0.97 0.27 -13.75
C LEU A 38 -0.59 1.73 -14.01
N ASN A 39 0.70 2.03 -14.01
CA ASN A 39 1.25 3.29 -14.51
C ASN A 39 0.58 4.53 -13.89
N THR A 40 0.80 4.72 -12.58
CA THR A 40 0.27 5.86 -11.83
C THR A 40 1.29 6.97 -11.71
N GLY A 41 0.83 8.20 -11.46
CA GLY A 41 1.74 9.29 -11.13
C GLY A 41 2.27 10.11 -12.30
N LEU A 42 1.57 10.10 -13.44
CA LEU A 42 2.00 10.78 -14.66
C LEU A 42 2.12 12.31 -14.54
N ALA A 43 1.58 12.92 -13.48
CA ALA A 43 1.80 14.33 -13.21
C ALA A 43 3.23 14.66 -12.75
N ASN A 44 4.05 13.66 -12.41
CA ASN A 44 5.45 13.82 -11.96
C ASN A 44 5.60 14.82 -10.81
N ILE A 45 4.75 14.70 -9.80
CA ILE A 45 4.83 15.48 -8.57
C ILE A 45 5.17 14.59 -7.39
N ASN A 46 5.82 15.17 -6.39
CA ASN A 46 6.47 14.43 -5.30
C ASN A 46 5.50 13.88 -4.24
N TYR A 47 4.20 14.14 -4.35
CA TYR A 47 3.20 13.75 -3.36
C TYR A 47 1.97 13.16 -4.03
N GLN A 48 1.35 12.19 -3.36
CA GLN A 48 0.13 11.52 -3.82
C GLN A 48 0.32 10.92 -5.22
N THR A 49 1.30 10.03 -5.30
CA THR A 49 1.80 9.48 -6.56
C THR A 49 1.98 7.95 -6.47
N SER A 50 1.64 7.37 -5.32
CA SER A 50 1.66 5.93 -5.08
C SER A 50 0.57 5.22 -5.86
N ILE A 51 0.67 3.90 -6.07
CA ILE A 51 -0.41 3.18 -6.76
C ILE A 51 -1.66 3.11 -5.87
N LEU A 52 -1.46 2.69 -4.63
CA LEU A 52 -2.48 2.58 -3.58
C LEU A 52 -2.06 3.39 -2.36
N GLN A 53 -2.93 4.28 -1.90
CA GLN A 53 -2.72 5.05 -0.68
C GLN A 53 -3.80 4.76 0.36
N ILE A 54 -3.36 4.34 1.54
CA ILE A 54 -4.19 4.17 2.72
C ILE A 54 -4.02 5.42 3.58
N GLY A 55 -4.99 6.32 3.51
CA GLY A 55 -4.98 7.58 4.25
C GLY A 55 -5.36 7.42 5.71
N ASP A 56 -5.27 8.53 6.44
CA ASP A 56 -5.53 8.63 7.88
C ASP A 56 -6.89 8.04 8.30
N ASN A 57 -6.99 7.58 9.55
CA ASN A 57 -8.17 6.93 10.13
C ASN A 57 -8.76 5.78 9.28
N SER A 58 -7.92 5.05 8.54
CA SER A 58 -8.37 3.92 7.70
C SER A 58 -7.80 2.59 8.16
N VAL A 59 -8.62 1.54 8.07
CA VAL A 59 -8.24 0.12 8.11
C VAL A 59 -8.40 -0.46 6.70
N VAL A 60 -7.73 -1.57 6.38
CA VAL A 60 -7.94 -2.23 5.08
C VAL A 60 -7.41 -3.66 5.03
N ASN A 61 -8.12 -4.53 4.31
CA ASN A 61 -7.59 -5.79 3.80
C ASN A 61 -7.36 -5.69 2.29
N VAL A 62 -6.09 -5.69 1.87
CA VAL A 62 -5.64 -5.54 0.48
C VAL A 62 -5.07 -6.87 -0.02
N PHE A 63 -5.72 -7.50 -1.00
CA PHE A 63 -5.27 -8.81 -1.47
C PHE A 63 -5.49 -9.11 -2.94
N ASN A 64 -4.65 -9.98 -3.51
CA ASN A 64 -4.75 -10.44 -4.91
C ASN A 64 -4.73 -9.29 -5.94
N ASN A 65 -4.07 -8.17 -5.65
CA ASN A 65 -3.94 -7.07 -6.61
C ASN A 65 -2.64 -7.16 -7.40
N ILE A 66 -2.67 -6.60 -8.61
CA ILE A 66 -1.51 -6.35 -9.46
C ILE A 66 -1.24 -4.84 -9.45
N LEU A 67 -0.06 -4.45 -8.98
CA LEU A 67 0.34 -3.06 -8.74
C LEU A 67 1.66 -2.81 -9.47
N ILE A 68 1.60 -2.17 -10.65
CA ILE A 68 2.77 -2.02 -11.51
C ILE A 68 2.98 -0.57 -11.90
N GLU A 69 4.24 -0.13 -11.82
CA GLU A 69 4.74 1.12 -12.37
C GLU A 69 4.20 2.39 -11.70
N THR A 70 5.07 2.99 -10.88
CA THR A 70 4.90 4.34 -10.33
C THR A 70 6.29 4.92 -10.08
N PRO A 71 6.48 6.26 -10.21
CA PRO A 71 7.74 6.89 -9.81
C PRO A 71 7.98 6.82 -8.29
N LEU A 72 6.94 6.55 -7.47
CA LEU A 72 7.04 6.46 -6.01
C LEU A 72 6.74 5.03 -5.52
N THR A 73 6.06 4.90 -4.39
CA THR A 73 5.80 3.63 -3.72
C THR A 73 4.57 2.95 -4.31
N SER A 74 4.57 1.62 -4.39
CA SER A 74 3.36 0.90 -4.76
C SER A 74 2.25 1.14 -3.73
N ILE A 75 2.58 0.99 -2.45
CA ILE A 75 1.64 1.15 -1.35
C ILE A 75 2.21 2.18 -0.38
N ALA A 76 1.42 3.21 -0.09
CA ALA A 76 1.70 4.14 0.99
C ALA A 76 0.66 3.96 2.09
N VAL A 77 1.11 3.70 3.32
CA VAL A 77 0.26 3.44 4.47
C VAL A 77 0.42 4.55 5.50
N TYR A 78 -0.66 5.29 5.67
CA TYR A 78 -0.87 6.36 6.63
C TYR A 78 -2.09 6.08 7.52
N GLY A 79 -2.62 4.86 7.46
CA GLY A 79 -3.82 4.44 8.17
C GLY A 79 -3.61 4.33 9.68
N LYS A 80 -4.67 3.99 10.40
CA LYS A 80 -4.64 3.93 11.86
C LYS A 80 -4.08 2.62 12.43
N GLY A 81 -3.59 1.72 11.59
CA GLY A 81 -3.33 0.31 11.92
C GLY A 81 -4.39 -0.61 11.33
N ASP A 82 -4.36 -1.90 11.69
CA ASP A 82 -5.25 -2.95 11.16
C ASP A 82 -5.31 -2.95 9.63
N CYS A 83 -4.12 -2.89 9.02
CA CYS A 83 -3.95 -2.94 7.57
C CYS A 83 -3.22 -4.23 7.22
N THR A 84 -3.85 -5.06 6.39
CA THR A 84 -3.29 -6.33 5.93
C THR A 84 -3.10 -6.31 4.43
N PHE A 85 -1.91 -6.67 3.97
CA PHE A 85 -1.53 -6.72 2.55
C PHE A 85 -1.07 -8.14 2.24
N THR A 86 -1.90 -8.90 1.52
CA THR A 86 -1.66 -10.33 1.26
C THR A 86 -1.73 -10.71 -0.21
N ASN A 87 -0.78 -11.50 -0.70
CA ASN A 87 -0.82 -12.06 -2.07
C ASN A 87 -0.98 -11.00 -3.18
N ASN A 88 -0.34 -9.85 -3.02
CA ASN A 88 -0.29 -8.83 -4.07
C ASN A 88 1.01 -8.96 -4.87
N TYR A 89 0.94 -8.63 -6.16
CA TYR A 89 2.10 -8.52 -7.04
C TYR A 89 2.46 -7.05 -7.23
N LEU A 90 3.65 -6.66 -6.76
CA LEU A 90 4.15 -5.29 -6.81
C LEU A 90 5.36 -5.25 -7.73
N ALA A 91 5.34 -4.44 -8.79
CA ALA A 91 6.47 -4.33 -9.71
C ALA A 91 6.82 -2.91 -10.18
N SER A 92 8.11 -2.67 -10.44
CA SER A 92 8.62 -1.43 -11.05
C SER A 92 8.25 -0.18 -10.26
N ASN A 93 8.51 -0.20 -8.96
CA ASN A 93 8.15 0.87 -8.00
C ASN A 93 9.12 0.89 -6.81
N LEU A 94 8.91 1.77 -5.83
CA LEU A 94 9.74 1.89 -4.62
C LEU A 94 9.29 1.00 -3.45
N GLY A 95 8.45 -0.01 -3.67
CA GLY A 95 7.97 -0.92 -2.63
C GLY A 95 6.84 -0.34 -1.78
N VAL A 96 6.89 -0.62 -0.47
CA VAL A 96 5.90 -0.16 0.52
C VAL A 96 6.52 0.92 1.41
N PHE A 97 5.75 1.98 1.67
CA PHE A 97 6.08 2.97 2.68
C PHE A 97 5.02 2.96 3.77
N VAL A 98 5.48 2.91 5.02
CA VAL A 98 4.62 2.92 6.21
C VAL A 98 5.05 4.06 7.10
N ASP A 99 4.10 4.91 7.50
CA ASP A 99 4.33 6.03 8.40
C ASP A 99 3.10 6.23 9.28
N ASN A 100 3.32 6.58 10.55
CA ASN A 100 2.22 6.90 11.44
C ASN A 100 1.58 8.23 11.04
N ARG A 101 0.27 8.36 11.28
CA ARG A 101 -0.42 9.65 11.29
C ARG A 101 -0.95 9.98 12.67
N SER A 102 -1.57 11.15 12.78
CA SER A 102 -2.17 11.67 14.01
C SER A 102 -3.17 10.70 14.64
N ILE A 103 -3.86 9.87 13.84
CA ILE A 103 -4.82 8.86 14.32
C ILE A 103 -4.20 7.49 14.08
N THR A 104 -3.56 6.93 15.11
CA THR A 104 -2.97 5.58 15.08
C THR A 104 -3.34 4.82 16.35
N ASP A 105 -3.82 3.58 16.20
CA ASP A 105 -4.09 2.63 17.27
C ASP A 105 -2.84 1.78 17.53
N SER A 106 -2.28 1.88 18.74
CA SER A 106 -1.02 1.23 19.13
C SER A 106 -1.11 -0.29 19.24
N ILE A 107 -2.30 -0.86 19.37
CA ILE A 107 -2.48 -2.32 19.44
C ILE A 107 -2.88 -2.94 18.09
N ALA A 108 -3.23 -2.11 17.10
CA ALA A 108 -3.66 -2.55 15.79
C ALA A 108 -2.47 -2.75 14.84
N GLN A 109 -2.03 -4.00 14.70
CA GLN A 109 -0.88 -4.33 13.86
C GLN A 109 -1.13 -4.14 12.36
N MET A 110 -0.03 -3.95 11.62
CA MET A 110 0.04 -4.00 10.16
C MET A 110 0.71 -5.28 9.71
N ASN A 111 0.13 -5.95 8.70
CA ASN A 111 0.63 -7.23 8.21
C ASN A 111 0.95 -7.14 6.71
N ILE A 112 2.19 -7.45 6.32
CA ILE A 112 2.62 -7.56 4.92
C ILE A 112 3.10 -9.00 4.71
N ASN A 113 2.25 -9.83 4.09
CA ASN A 113 2.45 -11.27 4.02
C ASN A 113 2.24 -11.84 2.62
N GLN A 114 3.07 -12.80 2.20
CA GLN A 114 2.87 -13.55 0.94
C GLN A 114 2.75 -12.68 -0.32
N ASN A 115 3.27 -11.45 -0.32
CA ASN A 115 3.32 -10.61 -1.51
C ASN A 115 4.54 -10.98 -2.36
N TYR A 116 4.47 -10.64 -3.64
CA TYR A 116 5.58 -10.80 -4.57
C TYR A 116 6.09 -9.41 -4.99
N PHE A 117 7.36 -9.13 -4.72
CA PHE A 117 8.03 -7.89 -5.06
C PHE A 117 8.97 -8.12 -6.23
N SER A 118 8.68 -7.47 -7.36
CA SER A 118 9.47 -7.55 -8.59
C SER A 118 10.11 -6.23 -8.96
N THR A 119 11.40 -6.22 -9.33
CA THR A 119 12.03 -5.04 -9.96
C THR A 119 11.81 -3.75 -9.13
N ILE A 120 12.09 -3.82 -7.83
CA ILE A 120 11.92 -2.67 -6.94
C ILE A 120 13.10 -1.71 -7.14
N ASN A 121 12.79 -0.45 -7.41
CA ASN A 121 13.78 0.55 -7.81
C ASN A 121 14.31 1.39 -6.62
N GLY A 122 13.81 1.13 -5.42
CA GLY A 122 14.24 1.78 -4.18
C GLY A 122 15.42 1.08 -3.52
N ASN A 123 15.98 1.73 -2.50
CA ASN A 123 17.09 1.16 -1.70
C ASN A 123 16.59 0.18 -0.62
N GLN A 124 15.28 0.11 -0.40
CA GLN A 124 14.60 -0.74 0.59
C GLN A 124 13.26 -1.19 -0.01
N ILE A 125 12.81 -2.40 0.33
CA ILE A 125 11.50 -2.92 -0.12
C ILE A 125 10.36 -2.35 0.74
N ILE A 126 10.63 -2.22 2.04
CA ILE A 126 9.67 -1.70 3.01
C ILE A 126 10.38 -0.62 3.79
N LYS A 127 9.98 0.62 3.54
CA LYS A 127 10.45 1.77 4.29
C LYS A 127 9.49 2.03 5.44
N ASN A 128 9.90 1.66 6.65
CA ASN A 128 9.06 1.74 7.84
C ASN A 128 9.47 2.91 8.75
N TYR A 129 8.60 3.91 8.86
CA TYR A 129 8.71 5.04 9.80
C TYR A 129 7.64 4.93 10.91
N ASN A 130 6.95 3.80 10.99
CA ASN A 130 5.92 3.54 11.98
C ASN A 130 6.54 3.16 13.33
N GLU A 131 6.33 4.04 14.31
CA GLU A 131 6.79 3.95 15.69
C GLU A 131 5.69 3.59 16.70
N ILE A 132 4.40 3.54 16.31
CA ILE A 132 3.27 3.42 17.27
C ILE A 132 2.70 2.01 17.36
N ASN A 133 2.51 1.34 16.22
CA ASN A 133 2.01 -0.04 16.17
C ASN A 133 3.01 -0.98 15.48
N TYR A 134 2.76 -2.29 15.56
CA TYR A 134 3.68 -3.27 15.01
C TYR A 134 3.48 -3.43 13.51
N VAL A 135 4.59 -3.47 12.76
CA VAL A 135 4.60 -3.89 11.35
C VAL A 135 5.22 -5.27 11.26
N THR A 136 4.40 -6.26 10.94
CA THR A 136 4.82 -7.66 10.75
C THR A 136 5.01 -7.93 9.27
N VAL A 137 6.21 -8.39 8.90
CA VAL A 137 6.53 -8.74 7.52
C VAL A 137 7.04 -10.17 7.45
N GLN A 138 6.34 -11.03 6.69
CA GLN A 138 6.62 -12.45 6.66
C GLN A 138 6.26 -13.10 5.32
N ASN A 139 6.97 -14.17 4.95
CA ASN A 139 6.67 -15.04 3.81
C ASN A 139 6.49 -14.33 2.45
N ASN A 140 7.02 -13.12 2.26
CA ASN A 140 6.98 -12.47 0.95
C ASN A 140 8.12 -12.98 0.07
N PHE A 141 7.94 -12.86 -1.23
CA PHE A 141 8.93 -13.23 -2.23
C PHE A 141 9.54 -11.97 -2.84
N TYR A 142 10.86 -11.98 -3.02
CA TYR A 142 11.62 -10.85 -3.53
C TYR A 142 12.53 -11.35 -4.65
N ASN A 143 12.45 -10.74 -5.84
CA ASN A 143 13.36 -11.08 -6.95
C ASN A 143 14.41 -10.00 -7.24
N THR A 144 14.46 -8.97 -6.40
CA THR A 144 15.40 -7.86 -6.51
C THR A 144 16.45 -8.01 -5.41
N ASP A 145 17.73 -7.91 -5.79
CA ASP A 145 18.85 -7.94 -4.84
C ASP A 145 19.00 -6.55 -4.20
N ILE A 146 18.27 -6.35 -3.10
CA ILE A 146 18.22 -5.09 -2.36
C ILE A 146 18.12 -5.37 -0.86
N THR A 147 18.70 -4.46 -0.08
CA THR A 147 18.65 -4.52 1.37
C THR A 147 17.20 -4.43 1.85
N PHE A 148 16.83 -5.32 2.77
CA PHE A 148 15.47 -5.38 3.28
C PHE A 148 15.16 -4.24 4.27
N PHE A 149 16.21 -3.64 4.85
CA PHE A 149 16.20 -2.51 5.79
C PHE A 149 17.35 -1.55 5.48
#